data_AF-A0A645GD06-F1
#
_entry.id   AF-A0A645GD06-F1
#
_cell.length_a   1.000
_cell.length_b   1.000
_cell.length_c   1.000
_cell.angle_alpha   90.00
_cell.angle_beta   90.00
_cell.angle_gamma   90.00
#
_symmetry.space_group_name_H-M   'P 1'
#
loop_
_entity.id
_entity.type
_entity.pdbx_description
1 polymer ?
#
loop_
_entity_poly.entity_id
_entity_poly.type
_entity_poly.pdbx_seq_one_letter_code
_entity_poly.pdbx_strand_id
1 'polypeptide(L)'
;MGILGKPDSVKYLANVERGIDTSGILLLDYPGCKVVCIGAKDSAAPIRSMIQGDKGSVVLNGPPNLCNSFDVNMNGQESQAVDKKVHPHRMYEEFREFARMIQAKDFAKAKDMLEQSQVVMEIAEEALAGAGIILG
;
A
#
# COMPACT_ATOMS: atom_id res chain seq x y z
N MET A 1 3.72 -1.40 -6.73
CA MET A 1 4.91 -0.65 -7.21
C MET A 1 6.01 -0.48 -6.16
N GLY A 2 5.88 0.35 -5.14
CA GLY A 2 7.01 0.78 -4.27
C GLY A 2 7.74 -0.28 -3.43
N ILE A 3 7.25 -1.52 -3.34
CA ILE A 3 7.96 -2.64 -2.66
C ILE A 3 8.09 -3.83 -3.60
N LEU A 4 6.97 -4.31 -4.17
CA LEU A 4 6.92 -5.57 -4.93
C LEU A 4 6.69 -5.41 -6.44
N GLY A 5 6.55 -4.18 -6.96
CA GLY A 5 6.21 -3.98 -8.38
C GLY A 5 4.74 -4.25 -8.72
N LYS A 6 4.47 -4.74 -9.94
CA LYS A 6 3.15 -5.11 -10.46
C LYS A 6 2.88 -6.61 -10.16
N PRO A 7 1.69 -6.99 -9.67
CA PRO A 7 1.32 -8.39 -9.44
C PRO A 7 1.06 -9.15 -10.75
N ASP A 8 1.13 -10.48 -10.68
CA ASP A 8 0.78 -11.39 -11.78
C ASP A 8 -0.74 -11.54 -11.94
N SER A 9 -1.50 -11.40 -10.84
CA SER A 9 -2.97 -11.40 -10.89
C SER A 9 -3.60 -10.61 -9.73
N VAL A 10 -4.81 -10.11 -9.99
CA VAL A 10 -5.62 -9.34 -9.04
C VAL A 10 -6.98 -10.02 -8.85
N LYS A 11 -7.41 -10.16 -7.59
CA LYS A 11 -8.78 -10.61 -7.27
C LYS A 11 -9.35 -9.80 -6.12
N TYR A 12 -10.55 -9.26 -6.31
CA TYR A 12 -11.22 -8.48 -5.28
C TYR A 12 -12.53 -9.12 -4.86
N LEU A 13 -12.72 -9.27 -3.55
CA LEU A 13 -13.91 -9.83 -2.92
C LEU A 13 -14.56 -8.72 -2.09
N ALA A 14 -15.57 -8.06 -2.64
CA ALA A 14 -16.20 -6.89 -2.04
C ALA A 14 -17.57 -7.21 -1.43
N ASN A 15 -17.88 -6.55 -0.32
CA ASN A 15 -19.25 -6.29 0.10
C ASN A 15 -19.70 -5.00 -0.59
N VAL A 16 -20.84 -5.05 -1.26
CA VAL A 16 -21.37 -3.94 -2.06
C VAL A 16 -22.72 -3.50 -1.52
N GLU A 17 -22.82 -2.21 -1.19
CA GLU A 17 -24.09 -1.56 -0.86
C GLU A 17 -24.29 -0.35 -1.76
N ARG A 18 -25.52 -0.18 -2.28
CA ARG A 18 -25.88 0.98 -3.12
C ARG A 18 -24.94 1.19 -4.33
N GLY A 19 -24.37 0.11 -4.86
CA GLY A 19 -23.48 0.14 -6.03
C GLY A 19 -22.02 0.53 -5.72
N ILE A 20 -21.64 0.65 -4.44
CA ILE A 20 -20.26 0.92 -4.03
C ILE A 20 -19.74 -0.15 -3.08
N ASP A 21 -18.42 -0.38 -3.06
CA ASP A 21 -17.80 -1.21 -2.04
C ASP A 21 -17.89 -0.54 -0.66
N THR A 22 -18.41 -1.26 0.33
CA THR A 22 -18.34 -0.81 1.74
C THR A 22 -17.15 -1.42 2.44
N SER A 23 -16.80 -2.66 2.09
CA SER A 23 -15.62 -3.38 2.58
C SER A 23 -15.19 -4.46 1.58
N GLY A 24 -13.98 -4.98 1.73
CA GLY A 24 -13.53 -6.07 0.88
C GLY A 24 -12.10 -6.54 1.12
N ILE A 25 -11.75 -7.60 0.40
CA ILE A 25 -10.44 -8.25 0.43
C ILE A 25 -9.87 -8.23 -0.98
N LEU A 26 -8.74 -7.54 -1.15
CA LEU A 26 -7.93 -7.55 -2.35
C LEU A 26 -6.81 -8.59 -2.20
N LEU A 27 -6.78 -9.55 -3.11
CA LEU A 27 -5.76 -10.58 -3.22
C LEU A 27 -4.87 -10.24 -4.41
N LEU A 28 -3.57 -10.16 -4.17
CA LEU A 28 -2.56 -9.93 -5.21
C LEU A 28 -1.59 -11.10 -5.22
N ASP A 29 -1.41 -11.69 -6.40
CA ASP A 29 -0.46 -12.77 -6.61
C ASP A 29 0.88 -12.22 -7.15
N TYR A 30 1.98 -12.69 -6.58
CA TYR A 30 3.34 -12.46 -7.07
C TYR A 30 4.08 -13.81 -7.14
N PRO A 31 5.12 -13.95 -7.98
CA PRO A 31 5.81 -15.23 -8.15
C PRO A 31 6.33 -15.87 -6.84
N GLY A 32 6.79 -15.04 -5.90
CA GLY A 32 7.40 -15.49 -4.65
C GLY A 32 6.59 -15.21 -3.37
N CYS A 33 5.45 -14.51 -3.45
CA CYS A 33 4.67 -14.18 -2.28
C CYS A 33 3.20 -13.91 -2.63
N LYS A 34 2.37 -13.72 -1.61
CA LYS A 34 0.95 -13.36 -1.76
C LYS A 34 0.70 -12.14 -0.89
N VAL A 35 -0.12 -11.21 -1.37
CA VAL A 35 -0.52 -10.03 -0.60
C VAL A 35 -2.03 -10.01 -0.44
N VAL A 36 -2.47 -9.72 0.78
CA VAL A 36 -3.87 -9.52 1.12
C VAL A 36 -4.02 -8.10 1.65
N CYS A 37 -4.91 -7.31 1.05
CA CYS A 37 -5.30 -6.01 1.56
C CYS A 37 -6.77 -6.06 1.97
N ILE A 38 -7.06 -5.68 3.21
CA ILE A 38 -8.41 -5.65 3.76
C ILE A 38 -8.75 -4.20 4.06
N GLY A 39 -9.89 -3.74 3.54
CA GLY A 39 -10.38 -2.38 3.73
C GLY A 39 -11.87 -2.37 4.03
N ALA A 40 -12.30 -1.42 4.86
CA ALA A 40 -13.68 -1.22 5.23
C ALA A 40 -13.95 0.26 5.51
N LYS A 41 -15.10 0.75 5.03
CA LYS A 41 -15.66 2.09 5.27
C LYS A 41 -16.78 2.03 6.33
N ASP A 42 -17.31 0.83 6.55
CA ASP A 42 -18.43 0.48 7.43
C ASP A 42 -17.96 -0.14 8.77
N SER A 43 -16.64 -0.21 9.01
CA SER A 43 -16.05 -0.81 10.21
C SER A 43 -14.86 -0.02 10.73
N ALA A 44 -14.73 0.08 12.05
CA ALA A 44 -13.62 0.72 12.77
C ALA A 44 -12.57 -0.30 13.23
N ALA A 45 -12.30 -1.33 12.41
CA ALA A 45 -11.32 -2.36 12.74
C ALA A 45 -9.90 -1.77 12.88
N PRO A 46 -9.06 -2.33 13.78
CA PRO A 46 -7.68 -1.90 13.88
C PRO A 46 -6.93 -2.19 12.58
N ILE A 47 -6.17 -1.20 12.11
CA ILE A 47 -5.33 -1.33 10.92
C ILE A 47 -4.02 -1.98 11.32
N ARG A 48 -3.62 -3.02 10.57
CA ARG A 48 -2.30 -3.63 10.70
C ARG A 48 -1.74 -3.95 9.33
N SER A 49 -0.48 -3.58 9.11
CA SER A 49 0.27 -3.96 7.92
C SER A 49 1.52 -4.69 8.35
N MET A 50 1.79 -5.81 7.70
CA MET A 50 2.95 -6.62 8.01
C MET A 50 3.50 -7.30 6.76
N ILE A 51 4.81 -7.49 6.76
CA ILE A 51 5.51 -8.35 5.81
C ILE A 51 6.02 -9.54 6.62
N GLN A 52 5.72 -10.75 6.17
CA GLN A 52 6.12 -11.98 6.86
C GLN A 52 6.96 -12.86 5.93
N GLY A 53 8.01 -13.45 6.47
CA GLY A 53 8.84 -14.44 5.81
C GLY A 53 9.15 -15.61 6.75
N ASP A 54 9.98 -16.51 6.26
CA ASP A 54 10.44 -17.70 6.99
C ASP A 54 11.25 -17.38 8.25
N LYS A 55 11.99 -16.27 8.24
CA LYS A 55 12.89 -15.84 9.33
C LYS A 55 12.26 -14.88 10.35
N GLY A 56 11.06 -14.38 10.08
CA GLY A 56 10.45 -13.38 10.94
C GLY A 56 9.41 -12.51 10.24
N SER A 57 9.15 -11.33 10.82
CA SER A 57 8.21 -10.36 10.26
C SER A 57 8.62 -8.92 10.53
N VAL A 58 8.13 -8.02 9.67
CA VAL A 58 8.14 -6.58 9.89
C VAL A 58 6.70 -6.14 10.09
N VAL A 59 6.40 -5.49 11.22
CA VAL A 59 5.04 -5.05 11.57
C VAL A 59 5.01 -3.53 11.65
N LEU A 60 4.16 -2.89 10.86
CA LEU A 60 3.97 -1.46 10.93
C LEU A 60 3.10 -1.07 12.13
N ASN A 61 3.55 -0.06 12.88
CA ASN A 61 2.84 0.51 14.00
C ASN A 61 1.96 1.68 13.53
N GLY A 62 0.68 1.40 13.38
CA GLY A 62 -0.34 2.36 12.91
C GLY A 62 -0.63 2.25 11.41
N PRO A 63 -1.32 3.25 10.83
CA PRO A 63 -1.77 3.19 9.45
C PRO A 63 -0.61 3.41 8.46
N PRO A 64 -0.64 2.75 7.28
CA PRO A 64 0.38 2.90 6.23
C PRO A 64 0.62 4.33 5.74
N ASN A 65 -0.41 5.18 5.78
CA ASN A 65 -0.33 6.57 5.35
C ASN A 65 0.43 7.49 6.31
N LEU A 66 0.78 6.99 7.50
CA LEU A 66 1.62 7.70 8.47
C LEU A 66 3.00 7.06 8.55
N CYS A 67 3.06 5.71 8.52
CA CYS A 67 4.29 4.92 8.60
C CYS A 67 5.21 5.39 9.75
N ASN A 68 4.66 5.46 10.97
CA ASN A 68 5.32 6.13 12.08
C ASN A 68 6.55 5.37 12.59
N SER A 69 6.39 4.08 12.81
CA SER A 69 7.45 3.16 13.24
C SER A 69 7.07 1.75 12.84
N PHE A 70 8.01 0.83 12.91
CA PHE A 70 7.74 -0.59 12.69
C PHE A 70 8.61 -1.45 13.60
N ASP A 71 8.14 -2.66 13.89
CA ASP A 71 8.87 -3.64 14.66
C ASP A 71 9.44 -4.71 13.75
N VAL A 72 10.73 -5.02 13.91
CA VAL A 72 11.39 -6.14 13.25
C VAL A 72 11.45 -7.30 14.24
N ASN A 73 10.77 -8.38 13.90
CA ASN A 73 10.60 -9.55 14.75
C ASN A 73 11.31 -10.75 14.10
N MET A 74 12.54 -11.03 14.53
CA MET A 74 13.29 -12.21 14.07
C MET A 74 12.94 -13.42 14.96
N ASN A 75 12.85 -14.60 14.35
CA ASN A 75 12.50 -15.82 15.10
C ASN A 75 13.52 -16.10 16.22
N GLY A 76 13.02 -16.29 17.45
CA GLY A 76 13.86 -16.59 18.62
C GLY A 76 14.70 -15.43 19.14
N GLN A 77 14.43 -14.20 18.68
CA GLN A 77 15.10 -12.98 19.13
C GLN A 77 14.09 -12.02 19.75
N GLU A 78 14.58 -11.06 20.51
CA GLU A 78 13.76 -9.95 20.97
C GLU A 78 13.36 -9.04 19.80
N SER A 79 12.14 -8.50 19.88
CA SER A 79 11.61 -7.56 18.90
C SER A 79 12.40 -6.26 18.91
N GLN A 80 12.71 -5.72 17.73
CA GLN A 80 13.42 -4.45 17.59
C GLN A 80 12.50 -3.39 17.00
N ALA A 81 12.18 -2.37 17.80
CA ALA A 81 11.43 -1.21 17.34
C ALA A 81 12.33 -0.27 16.52
N VAL A 82 11.84 0.15 15.35
CA VAL A 82 12.54 1.04 14.43
C VAL A 82 11.69 2.26 14.13
N ASP A 83 12.26 3.44 14.39
CA ASP A 83 11.73 4.73 13.98
C ASP A 83 12.77 5.45 13.10
N LYS A 84 12.38 5.78 11.87
CA LYS A 84 13.22 6.46 10.89
C LYS A 84 12.57 7.74 10.34
N LYS A 85 11.53 8.26 11.01
CA LYS A 85 10.94 9.53 10.60
C LYS A 85 11.97 10.64 10.71
N VAL A 86 12.03 11.48 9.68
CA VAL A 86 12.89 12.68 9.68
C VAL A 86 12.12 13.94 10.05
N HIS A 87 10.79 13.88 10.08
CA HIS A 87 9.92 15.03 10.34
C HIS A 87 8.56 14.57 10.92
N PRO A 88 7.92 15.34 11.83
CA PRO A 88 6.64 14.96 12.44
C PRO A 88 5.45 15.00 11.47
N HIS A 89 5.49 15.85 10.44
CA HIS A 89 4.41 15.96 9.46
C HIS A 89 4.49 14.83 8.42
N ARG A 90 3.45 14.00 8.32
CA ARG A 90 3.41 12.80 7.46
C ARG A 90 3.70 13.05 5.97
N MET A 91 3.32 14.23 5.46
CA MET A 91 3.53 14.60 4.04
C MET A 91 4.81 15.38 3.79
N TYR A 92 5.67 15.55 4.80
CA TYR A 92 6.89 16.36 4.64
C TYR A 92 7.78 15.84 3.51
N GLU A 93 7.98 14.53 3.46
CA GLU A 93 8.77 13.87 2.42
C GLU A 93 8.20 14.10 1.02
N GLU A 94 6.88 13.93 0.85
CA GLU A 94 6.18 14.13 -0.42
C GLU A 94 6.31 15.58 -0.90
N PHE A 95 6.02 16.56 -0.03
CA PHE A 95 6.12 17.97 -0.42
C PHE A 95 7.55 18.41 -0.71
N ARG A 96 8.53 17.90 0.06
CA ARG A 96 9.95 18.16 -0.19
C ARG A 96 10.36 17.64 -1.56
N GLU A 97 9.96 16.41 -1.90
CA GLU A 97 10.31 15.80 -3.18
C GLU A 97 9.60 16.50 -4.35
N PHE A 98 8.33 16.88 -4.21
CA PHE A 98 7.64 17.67 -5.22
C PHE A 98 8.31 19.03 -5.45
N ALA A 99 8.64 19.77 -4.39
CA ALA A 99 9.34 21.04 -4.51
C ALA A 99 10.69 20.89 -5.21
N ARG A 100 11.47 19.85 -4.85
CA ARG A 100 12.74 19.52 -5.51
C ARG A 100 12.55 19.25 -6.99
N MET A 101 11.59 18.37 -7.35
CA MET A 101 11.33 18.00 -8.74
C MET A 101 10.91 19.21 -9.60
N ILE A 102 10.07 20.09 -9.05
CA ILE A 102 9.64 21.32 -9.74
C ILE A 102 10.82 22.26 -9.95
N GLN A 103 11.61 22.52 -8.89
CA GLN A 103 12.76 23.41 -8.95
C GLN A 103 13.82 22.91 -9.94
N ALA A 104 14.10 21.61 -9.93
CA ALA A 104 15.06 20.97 -10.81
C ALA A 104 14.52 20.69 -12.23
N LYS A 105 13.23 20.93 -12.48
CA LYS A 105 12.54 20.52 -13.72
C LYS A 105 12.79 19.04 -14.06
N ASP A 106 12.69 18.19 -13.04
CA ASP A 106 12.98 16.76 -13.10
C ASP A 106 11.84 15.97 -13.78
N PHE A 107 11.68 16.20 -15.08
CA PHE A 107 10.61 15.59 -15.89
C PHE A 107 10.79 14.08 -16.05
N ALA A 108 12.03 13.59 -15.98
CA ALA A 108 12.30 12.15 -16.01
C ALA A 108 11.68 11.47 -14.80
N LYS A 109 11.97 11.96 -13.59
CA LYS A 109 11.37 11.43 -12.36
C LYS A 109 9.85 11.57 -12.35
N ALA A 110 9.33 12.70 -12.84
CA ALA A 110 7.89 12.92 -12.93
C ALA A 110 7.20 11.89 -13.84
N LYS A 111 7.82 11.58 -14.99
CA LYS A 111 7.34 10.54 -15.90
C LYS A 111 7.36 9.16 -15.23
N ASP A 112 8.46 8.79 -14.58
CA ASP A 112 8.56 7.50 -13.87
C ASP A 112 7.44 7.36 -12.82
N MET A 113 7.20 8.40 -12.02
CA MET A 113 6.14 8.38 -10.99
C MET A 113 4.72 8.33 -11.59
N LEU A 114 4.51 8.94 -12.75
CA LEU A 114 3.26 8.83 -13.49
C LEU A 114 3.03 7.40 -13.97
N GLU A 115 4.05 6.74 -14.53
CA GLU A 115 3.97 5.33 -14.93
C GLU A 115 3.63 4.42 -13.73
N GLN A 116 4.22 4.68 -12.55
CA GLN A 116 3.85 3.94 -11.34
C GLN A 116 2.37 4.14 -10.97
N SER A 117 1.87 5.37 -11.07
CA SER A 117 0.47 5.71 -10.78
C SER A 117 -0.47 5.02 -11.76
N GLN A 118 -0.10 4.95 -13.03
CA GLN A 118 -0.87 4.28 -14.08
C GLN A 118 -1.03 2.78 -13.78
N VAL A 119 0.04 2.09 -13.36
CA VAL A 119 -0.05 0.67 -12.96
C VAL A 119 -0.96 0.47 -11.74
N VAL A 120 -0.94 1.39 -10.77
CA VAL A 120 -1.86 1.32 -9.61
C VAL A 120 -3.32 1.43 -10.08
N MET A 121 -3.60 2.32 -11.04
CA MET A 121 -4.94 2.46 -11.60
C MET A 121 -5.39 1.22 -12.38
N GLU A 122 -4.50 0.60 -13.17
CA GLU A 122 -4.81 -0.68 -13.85
C GLU A 122 -5.22 -1.77 -12.85
N ILE A 123 -4.50 -1.88 -11.72
CA ILE A 123 -4.81 -2.85 -10.66
C ILE A 123 -6.18 -2.54 -10.02
N ALA A 124 -6.48 -1.26 -9.78
CA ALA A 124 -7.76 -0.84 -9.22
C ALA A 124 -8.92 -1.12 -10.18
N GLU A 125 -8.75 -0.86 -11.47
CA GLU A 125 -9.75 -1.17 -12.51
C GLU A 125 -9.99 -2.68 -12.62
N GLU A 126 -8.93 -3.50 -12.65
CA GLU A 126 -9.05 -4.97 -12.67
C GLU A 126 -9.80 -5.48 -11.43
N ALA A 127 -9.50 -4.93 -10.25
CA ALA A 127 -10.19 -5.26 -9.01
C ALA A 127 -11.68 -4.92 -9.06
N LEU A 128 -12.04 -3.71 -9.49
CA LEU A 128 -13.43 -3.25 -9.58
C LEU A 128 -14.22 -4.07 -10.61
N ALA A 129 -13.63 -4.32 -11.79
CA ALA A 129 -14.21 -5.15 -12.83
C ALA A 129 -14.46 -6.58 -12.31
N GLY A 130 -13.48 -7.17 -11.61
CA GLY A 130 -13.60 -8.50 -11.00
C GLY A 130 -14.69 -8.58 -9.92
N ALA A 131 -15.02 -7.46 -9.26
CA ALA A 131 -16.10 -7.37 -8.27
C ALA A 131 -17.45 -6.92 -8.87
N GLY A 132 -17.52 -6.66 -10.18
CA GLY A 132 -18.73 -6.19 -10.85
C GLY A 132 -19.15 -4.77 -10.47
N ILE A 133 -18.22 -3.95 -9.99
CA ILE A 133 -18.46 -2.54 -9.62
C ILE A 133 -18.23 -1.67 -10.86
N ILE A 134 -19.24 -0.91 -11.25
CA ILE A 134 -19.23 -0.08 -12.46
C ILE A 134 -19.01 1.38 -12.07
N LEU A 135 -17.98 1.99 -12.65
CA LEU A 135 -17.74 3.43 -12.56
C LEU A 135 -18.57 4.15 -13.64
N GLY A 136 -19.10 5.33 -13.30
CA GLY A 136 -19.98 6.12 -14.17
C GLY A 136 -19.26 6.88 -15.27
#